data_AF-A0A399HJS6-F1
#
_entry.id   AF-A0A399HJS6-F1
#
_cell.length_a   1.000
_cell.length_b   1.000
_cell.length_c   1.000
_cell.angle_alpha   90.00
_cell.angle_beta   90.00
_cell.angle_gamma   90.00
#
_symmetry.space_group_name_H-M   'P 1'
#
loop_
_entity.id
_entity.type
_entity.pdbx_description
1 polymer ?
#
loop_
_entity_poly.entity_id
_entity_poly.type
_entity_poly.pdbx_seq_one_letter_code
_entity_poly.pdbx_strand_id
1 'polypeptide(L)'
;MAQDWTPIYLAHRQTYAAFLTATDAEARVSWHRWRGDYPSKETALAETDAAYTRTQGEFNMIDLEGLGPVAEARALVDCIRGMHGADVEPAGIWAEFSRLREVFVVAARDHLGAHL
;
A
#
# COMPACT_ATOMS: atom_id res chain seq x y z
N MET A 1 7.98 33.36 -14.66
CA MET A 1 8.48 32.11 -15.27
C MET A 1 7.44 31.05 -14.97
N ALA A 2 6.97 30.30 -15.97
CA ALA A 2 6.17 29.11 -15.69
C ALA A 2 7.06 28.12 -14.94
N GLN A 3 6.62 27.66 -13.77
CA GLN A 3 7.36 26.71 -12.95
C GLN A 3 7.27 25.34 -13.62
N ASP A 4 8.42 24.70 -13.87
CA ASP A 4 8.45 23.34 -14.40
C ASP A 4 8.12 22.34 -13.28
N TRP A 5 6.89 21.85 -13.29
CA TRP A 5 6.38 20.89 -12.31
C TRP A 5 6.69 19.43 -12.66
N THR A 6 7.29 19.17 -13.82
CA THR A 6 7.56 17.81 -14.32
C THR A 6 8.33 16.94 -13.33
N PRO A 7 9.41 17.43 -12.67
CA PRO A 7 10.14 16.60 -11.70
C PRO A 7 9.30 16.18 -10.49
N ILE A 8 8.46 17.08 -9.98
CA ILE A 8 7.58 16.84 -8.82
C ILE A 8 6.49 15.84 -9.19
N TYR A 9 5.85 16.03 -10.36
CA TYR A 9 4.86 15.10 -10.88
C TYR A 9 5.43 13.67 -11.00
N LEU A 10 6.63 13.53 -11.58
CA LEU A 10 7.27 12.23 -11.73
C LEU A 10 7.64 11.60 -10.39
N ALA A 11 8.12 12.40 -9.43
CA ALA A 11 8.42 11.94 -8.09
C ALA A 11 7.16 11.40 -7.39
N HIS A 12 6.08 12.18 -7.30
CA HIS A 12 4.83 11.74 -6.69
C HIS A 12 4.26 10.48 -7.37
N ARG A 13 4.30 10.43 -8.71
CA ARG A 13 3.86 9.25 -9.46
C ARG A 13 4.67 8.00 -9.08
N GLN A 14 5.97 8.13 -8.91
CA GLN A 14 6.84 7.02 -8.49
C GLN A 14 6.54 6.60 -7.05
N THR A 15 6.38 7.57 -6.14
CA THR A 15 6.00 7.32 -4.74
C THR A 15 4.69 6.53 -4.65
N TYR A 16 3.64 6.96 -5.37
CA TYR A 16 2.34 6.28 -5.34
C TYR A 16 2.39 4.87 -5.95
N ALA A 17 3.19 4.67 -7.01
CA ALA A 17 3.39 3.36 -7.61
C ALA A 17 4.19 2.41 -6.70
N ALA A 18 5.20 2.93 -5.99
CA ALA A 18 5.99 2.17 -5.03
C ALA A 18 5.13 1.70 -3.85
N PHE A 19 4.30 2.59 -3.31
CA PHE A 19 3.32 2.26 -2.28
C PHE A 19 2.35 1.15 -2.71
N LEU A 20 1.73 1.28 -3.89
CA LEU A 20 0.84 0.23 -4.41
C LEU A 20 1.56 -1.12 -4.55
N THR A 21 2.78 -1.10 -5.08
CA THR A 21 3.59 -2.32 -5.23
C THR A 21 3.89 -2.97 -3.87
N ALA A 22 4.17 -2.17 -2.84
CA ALA A 22 4.42 -2.68 -1.49
C ALA A 22 3.15 -3.28 -0.88
N THR A 23 2.01 -2.56 -0.96
CA THR A 23 0.72 -3.05 -0.44
C THR A 23 0.25 -4.34 -1.11
N ASP A 24 0.40 -4.45 -2.44
CA ASP A 24 0.06 -5.66 -3.19
C ASP A 24 0.96 -6.85 -2.76
N ALA A 25 2.25 -6.58 -2.48
CA ALA A 25 3.18 -7.60 -1.99
C ALA A 25 2.86 -8.06 -0.55
N GLU A 26 2.51 -7.16 0.35
CA GLU A 26 2.15 -7.47 1.74
C GLU A 26 0.82 -8.23 1.82
N ALA A 27 -0.20 -7.83 1.05
CA ALA A 27 -1.45 -8.58 0.94
C ALA A 27 -1.20 -10.01 0.43
N ARG A 28 -0.27 -10.18 -0.51
CA ARG A 28 0.14 -11.51 -1.02
C ARG A 28 0.82 -12.38 0.04
N VAL A 29 1.62 -11.79 0.93
CA VAL A 29 2.19 -12.52 2.08
C VAL A 29 1.09 -13.07 3.00
N SER A 30 0.09 -12.24 3.30
CA SER A 30 -1.08 -12.67 4.08
C SER A 30 -1.82 -13.83 3.43
N TRP A 31 -2.02 -13.77 2.11
CA TRP A 31 -2.62 -14.86 1.35
C TRP A 31 -1.83 -16.16 1.43
N HIS A 32 -0.53 -16.11 1.18
CA HIS A 32 0.35 -17.28 1.30
C HIS A 32 0.34 -17.88 2.71
N ARG A 33 0.24 -17.02 3.74
CA ARG A 33 0.12 -17.44 5.13
C ARG A 33 -1.17 -18.22 5.39
N TRP A 34 -2.32 -17.72 4.93
CA TRP A 34 -3.61 -18.41 5.10
C TRP A 34 -3.68 -19.76 4.40
N ARG A 35 -2.94 -19.92 3.29
CA ARG A 35 -2.85 -21.21 2.59
C ARG A 35 -1.81 -22.17 3.18
N GLY A 36 -1.00 -21.73 4.13
CA GLY A 36 0.10 -22.52 4.67
C GLY A 36 1.22 -22.77 3.65
N ASP A 37 1.44 -21.85 2.71
CA ASP A 37 2.46 -22.00 1.65
C ASP A 37 3.89 -21.83 2.19
N TYR A 38 4.07 -21.34 3.41
CA TYR A 38 5.38 -21.16 4.03
C TYR A 38 5.92 -22.45 4.65
N PRO A 39 7.22 -22.74 4.49
CA PRO A 39 7.83 -23.97 5.01
C PRO A 39 7.89 -24.02 6.55
N SER A 40 7.80 -22.87 7.21
CA SER A 40 7.79 -22.76 8.66
C SER A 40 7.07 -21.49 9.13
N LYS A 41 6.68 -21.48 10.40
CA LYS A 41 6.13 -20.28 11.06
C LYS A 41 7.16 -19.14 11.12
N GLU A 42 8.43 -19.46 11.32
CA GLU A 42 9.52 -18.48 11.33
C GLU A 42 9.66 -17.79 9.97
N THR A 43 9.60 -18.56 8.88
CA THR A 43 9.63 -18.00 7.52
C THR A 43 8.42 -17.10 7.27
N ALA A 44 7.21 -17.52 7.67
CA ALA A 44 6.02 -16.70 7.52
C ALA A 44 6.13 -15.37 8.28
N LEU A 45 6.70 -15.39 9.50
CA LEU A 45 6.93 -14.18 10.28
C LEU A 45 7.97 -13.26 9.63
N ALA A 46 9.11 -13.79 9.19
CA ALA A 46 10.15 -13.00 8.54
C ALA A 46 9.64 -12.31 7.26
N GLU A 47 8.86 -13.01 6.44
CA GLU A 47 8.25 -12.46 5.23
C GLU A 47 7.19 -11.40 5.55
N THR A 48 6.40 -11.61 6.61
CA THR A 48 5.42 -10.63 7.11
C THR A 48 6.11 -9.35 7.58
N ASP A 49 7.16 -9.46 8.40
CA ASP A 49 7.91 -8.32 8.93
C ASP A 49 8.62 -7.54 7.82
N ALA A 50 9.19 -8.24 6.84
CA ALA A 50 9.84 -7.62 5.69
C ALA A 50 8.83 -6.85 4.82
N ALA A 51 7.67 -7.45 4.54
CA ALA A 51 6.61 -6.80 3.77
C ALA A 51 6.02 -5.60 4.51
N TYR A 52 5.73 -5.75 5.80
CA TYR A 52 5.25 -4.67 6.67
C TYR A 52 6.23 -3.49 6.69
N THR A 53 7.52 -3.76 6.91
CA THR A 53 8.56 -2.73 6.95
C THR A 53 8.62 -1.96 5.63
N ARG A 54 8.51 -2.67 4.50
CA ARG A 54 8.51 -2.06 3.18
C ARG A 54 7.29 -1.17 2.99
N THR A 55 6.08 -1.67 3.24
CA THR A 55 4.85 -0.88 3.10
C THR A 55 4.85 0.34 4.00
N GLN A 56 5.29 0.19 5.25
CA GLN A 56 5.39 1.32 6.18
C GLN A 56 6.41 2.36 5.68
N GLY A 57 7.52 1.92 5.08
CA GLY A 57 8.50 2.82 4.45
C GLY A 57 7.88 3.65 3.32
N GLU A 58 7.20 2.99 2.37
CA GLU A 58 6.54 3.69 1.26
C GLU A 58 5.38 4.57 1.72
N PHE A 59 4.63 4.12 2.72
CA PHE A 59 3.56 4.90 3.33
C PHE A 59 4.11 6.18 3.97
N ASN A 60 5.23 6.09 4.70
CA ASN A 60 5.85 7.24 5.34
C ASN A 60 6.29 8.31 4.32
N MET A 61 6.68 7.91 3.11
CA MET A 61 6.98 8.87 2.04
C MET A 61 5.76 9.71 1.67
N ILE A 62 4.58 9.09 1.57
CA ILE A 62 3.31 9.79 1.31
C ILE A 62 2.90 10.68 2.50
N ASP A 63 3.08 10.18 3.73
CA ASP A 63 2.69 10.90 4.96
C ASP A 63 3.59 12.12 5.25
N LEU A 64 4.91 11.98 5.06
CA LEU A 64 5.89 13.04 5.32
C LEU A 64 5.75 14.24 4.38
N GLU A 65 5.37 13.99 3.13
CA GLU A 65 5.14 15.06 2.15
C GLU A 65 3.90 15.91 2.53
N GLY A 66 2.99 15.38 3.35
CA GLY A 66 1.76 16.06 3.77
C GLY A 66 0.84 16.46 2.60
N LEU A 67 1.16 15.98 1.40
CA LEU A 67 0.56 16.31 0.11
C LEU A 67 0.33 14.99 -0.62
N GLY A 68 -0.93 14.68 -0.90
CA GLY A 68 -1.31 13.44 -1.56
C GLY A 68 -2.44 12.69 -0.86
N PRO A 69 -2.77 11.48 -1.34
CA PRO A 69 -3.88 10.67 -0.87
C PRO A 69 -3.57 9.94 0.46
N VAL A 70 -3.20 10.69 1.50
CA VAL A 70 -2.75 10.15 2.80
C VAL A 70 -3.85 9.36 3.50
N ALA A 71 -5.09 9.86 3.46
CA ALA A 71 -6.23 9.20 4.12
C ALA A 71 -6.57 7.86 3.46
N GLU A 72 -6.50 7.81 2.13
CA GLU A 72 -6.73 6.61 1.33
C GLU A 72 -5.59 5.60 1.51
N ALA A 73 -4.34 6.08 1.54
CA ALA A 73 -3.18 5.25 1.84
C ALA A 73 -3.28 4.64 3.25
N ARG A 74 -3.71 5.43 4.23
CA ARG A 74 -3.95 4.99 5.62
C ARG A 74 -4.98 3.87 5.65
N ALA A 75 -6.12 4.07 4.99
CA ALA A 75 -7.20 3.09 4.96
C ALA A 75 -6.73 1.75 4.33
N LEU A 76 -5.91 1.81 3.27
CA LEU A 76 -5.33 0.62 2.66
C LEU A 76 -4.36 -0.10 3.60
N VAL A 77 -3.48 0.64 4.28
CA VAL A 77 -2.55 0.07 5.28
C VAL A 77 -3.33 -0.58 6.45
N ASP A 78 -4.37 0.07 6.95
CA ASP A 78 -5.16 -0.46 8.05
C ASP A 78 -5.94 -1.72 7.66
N CYS A 79 -6.40 -1.80 6.41
CA CYS A 79 -6.96 -3.04 5.85
C CYS A 79 -5.95 -4.19 5.87
N ILE A 80 -4.71 -3.93 5.41
CA ILE A 80 -3.65 -4.96 5.37
C ILE A 80 -3.24 -5.38 6.80
N ARG A 81 -3.16 -4.44 7.74
CA ARG A 81 -2.94 -4.76 9.16
C ARG A 81 -4.04 -5.67 9.71
N GLY A 82 -5.29 -5.45 9.28
CA GLY A 82 -6.39 -6.37 9.57
C GLY A 82 -6.15 -7.78 9.03
N MET A 83 -5.58 -7.91 7.83
CA MET A 83 -5.18 -9.19 7.24
C MET A 83 -4.11 -9.89 8.10
N HIS A 84 -3.11 -9.13 8.57
CA HIS A 84 -2.05 -9.64 9.44
C HIS A 84 -2.55 -10.16 10.78
N GLY A 85 -3.57 -9.53 11.35
CA GLY A 85 -4.17 -9.96 12.61
C GLY A 85 -5.00 -11.25 12.52
N ALA A 86 -5.34 -11.71 11.32
CA ALA A 86 -6.24 -12.84 11.12
C ALA A 86 -5.49 -14.15 10.82
N ASP A 87 -5.72 -15.19 11.62
CA ASP A 87 -5.12 -16.53 11.42
C ASP A 87 -5.65 -17.24 10.16
N VAL A 88 -6.86 -16.89 9.72
CA VAL A 88 -7.53 -17.41 8.53
C VAL A 88 -8.07 -16.26 7.68
N GLU A 89 -8.31 -16.51 6.39
CA GLU A 89 -8.84 -15.51 5.46
C GLU A 89 -10.20 -14.96 5.93
N PRO A 90 -10.31 -13.65 6.24
CA PRO A 90 -11.59 -13.05 6.59
C PRO A 90 -12.54 -12.98 5.38
N ALA A 91 -13.83 -13.20 5.61
CA ALA A 91 -14.83 -13.12 4.56
C ALA A 91 -14.87 -11.71 3.93
N GLY A 92 -14.78 -11.64 2.60
CA GLY A 92 -14.86 -10.39 1.85
C GLY A 92 -13.61 -9.51 1.88
N ILE A 93 -12.51 -9.95 2.51
CA ILE A 93 -11.29 -9.15 2.67
C ILE A 93 -10.71 -8.68 1.34
N TRP A 94 -10.74 -9.53 0.31
CA TRP A 94 -10.23 -9.20 -1.03
C TRP A 94 -11.08 -8.16 -1.75
N ALA A 95 -12.39 -8.16 -1.52
CA ALA A 95 -13.29 -7.16 -2.09
C ALA A 95 -13.03 -5.80 -1.45
N GLU A 96 -12.84 -5.77 -0.13
CA GLU A 96 -12.52 -4.54 0.60
C GLU A 96 -11.13 -4.01 0.24
N PHE A 97 -10.10 -4.87 0.20
CA PHE A 97 -8.75 -4.51 -0.25
C PHE A 97 -8.78 -3.91 -1.65
N SER A 98 -9.45 -4.57 -2.61
CA SER A 98 -9.55 -4.09 -3.99
C SER A 98 -10.27 -2.74 -4.08
N ARG A 99 -11.34 -2.55 -3.30
CA ARG A 99 -12.08 -1.29 -3.22
C ARG A 99 -11.20 -0.16 -2.69
N LEU A 100 -10.48 -0.38 -1.59
CA LEU A 100 -9.58 0.61 -0.99
C LEU A 100 -8.41 0.95 -1.92
N ARG A 101 -7.88 -0.05 -2.61
CA ARG A 101 -6.85 0.14 -3.63
C ARG A 101 -7.35 1.02 -4.78
N GLU A 102 -8.57 0.80 -5.27
CA GLU A 102 -9.18 1.64 -6.30
C GLU A 102 -9.39 3.09 -5.82
N VAL A 103 -9.89 3.27 -4.60
CA VAL A 103 -10.05 4.59 -3.98
C VAL A 103 -8.71 5.34 -3.91
N PHE A 104 -7.63 4.67 -3.50
CA PHE A 104 -6.29 5.26 -3.51
C PHE A 104 -5.85 5.64 -4.93
N VAL A 105 -6.06 4.79 -5.94
CA VAL A 105 -5.67 5.10 -7.33
C VAL A 105 -6.40 6.33 -7.86
N VAL A 106 -7.69 6.48 -7.55
CA VAL A 106 -8.48 7.65 -7.96
C VAL A 106 -7.93 8.90 -7.28
N ALA A 107 -7.77 8.89 -5.96
CA ALA A 107 -7.24 10.03 -5.22
C ALA A 107 -5.82 10.41 -5.68
N ALA A 108 -4.95 9.42 -5.91
CA ALA A 108 -3.60 9.63 -6.45
C ALA A 108 -3.64 10.32 -7.84
N ARG A 109 -4.57 9.94 -8.71
CA ARG A 109 -4.75 10.59 -10.02
C ARG A 109 -5.22 12.03 -9.87
N ASP A 110 -6.16 12.29 -8.97
CA ASP A 110 -6.67 13.65 -8.73
C ASP A 110 -5.56 14.57 -8.19
N HIS A 111 -4.75 14.07 -7.24
CA HIS A 111 -3.59 14.78 -6.72
C HIS A 111 -2.54 15.07 -7.80
N LEU A 112 -2.25 14.09 -8.66
CA LEU A 112 -1.32 14.28 -9.79
C LEU A 112 -1.87 15.27 -10.83
N GLY A 113 -3.18 15.23 -11.10
CA GLY A 113 -3.85 16.12 -12.04
C GLY A 113 -3.93 17.57 -11.57
N ALA A 114 -3.94 17.83 -10.26
CA ALA A 114 -3.90 19.18 -9.69
C ALA A 114 -2.58 19.93 -9.94
N HIS A 115 -1.53 19.22 -10.39
CA HIS A 115 -0.22 19.79 -10.72
C HIS A 115 -0.03 20.11 -12.22
N LEU A 116 -1.05 19.85 -13.05
CA LEU A 116 -1.09 20.18 -14.48
C LEU A 116 -1.87 21.48 -14.73
#